data_AF-A0A350BDM2-F1
#
_entry.id   AF-A0A350BDM2-F1
#
_cell.length_a   1.000
_cell.length_b   1.000
_cell.length_c   1.000
_cell.angle_alpha   90.00
_cell.angle_beta   90.00
_cell.angle_gamma   90.00
#
_symmetry.space_group_name_H-M   'P 1'
#
loop_
_entity.id
_entity.type
_entity.pdbx_description
1 polymer ?
#
loop_
_entity_poly.entity_id
_entity_poly.type
_entity_poly.pdbx_seq_one_letter_code
_entity_poly.pdbx_strand_id
1 'polypeptide(L)'
;TAIIEAYRDFLAPVRFPFVVLNFEIEPALVDVNVHPSKREIRFSKEEALRQVLLDLIPTILSGTPLLAAAPLNKEGLNRNERSIVDEPQSLLETEVAYGQYSFDEIAQSQNIKPSLVFQAIGQMHGTYIVAVDEHGGFVLVDQHAAAERINYEKFKHLASINEYIISPIVPLIIDMKPSEDALVTPERLAVLKQTGVLLEPFGIHSYKVVEIPIWAKEFDERQYVEQLLDDVLHQDKFDPLKIRDEAIAMKSCKRSLKANQRLSIGEMQALIDKLLTCQHPYTCPHGRPTIVSFSKYDLEKMFKRTGF
;
A
#
# COMPACT_ATOMS: atom_id res chain seq x y z
N THR A 1 5.93 16.58 24.33
CA THR A 1 7.29 16.08 24.63
C THR A 1 7.25 14.86 25.54
N ALA A 2 6.54 14.91 26.69
CA ALA A 2 6.41 13.77 27.62
C ALA A 2 5.98 12.44 26.98
N ILE A 3 5.02 12.50 26.05
CA ILE A 3 4.51 11.31 25.33
C ILE A 3 5.59 10.68 24.46
N ILE A 4 6.35 11.48 23.70
CA ILE A 4 7.44 10.98 22.85
C ILE A 4 8.53 10.32 23.71
N GLU A 5 8.79 10.90 24.89
CA GLU A 5 9.75 10.36 25.85
C GLU A 5 9.27 9.03 26.46
N ALA A 6 8.00 8.93 26.84
CA ALA A 6 7.41 7.69 27.35
C ALA A 6 7.41 6.55 26.32
N TYR A 7 7.32 6.88 25.03
CA TYR A 7 7.33 5.93 23.92
C TYR A 7 8.74 5.60 23.40
N ARG A 8 9.80 6.18 23.96
CA ARG A 8 11.17 6.09 23.42
C ARG A 8 11.63 4.66 23.20
N ASP A 9 11.34 3.77 24.13
CA ASP A 9 11.80 2.37 24.08
C ASP A 9 10.85 1.47 23.27
N PHE A 10 9.69 2.00 22.86
CA PHE A 10 8.66 1.30 22.09
C PHE A 10 8.59 1.73 20.61
N LEU A 11 9.36 2.76 20.21
CA LEU A 11 9.35 3.31 18.86
C LEU A 11 10.73 3.27 18.20
N ALA A 12 10.75 2.97 16.91
CA ALA A 12 11.95 3.11 16.09
C ALA A 12 12.42 4.58 16.02
N PRO A 13 13.74 4.83 15.89
CA PRO A 13 14.27 6.19 15.76
C PRO A 13 13.58 6.98 14.63
N VAL A 14 13.32 8.27 14.86
CA VAL A 14 12.68 9.20 13.88
C VAL A 14 11.17 8.95 13.64
N ARG A 15 10.50 8.13 14.47
CA ARG A 15 9.03 8.04 14.47
C ARG A 15 8.40 8.76 15.65
N PHE A 16 7.19 9.30 15.44
CA PHE A 16 6.40 9.97 16.45
C PHE A 16 5.12 9.17 16.76
N PRO A 17 4.73 9.02 18.03
CA PRO A 17 3.50 8.34 18.40
C PRO A 17 2.29 9.20 18.01
N PHE A 18 1.23 8.55 17.51
CA PHE A 18 -0.12 9.12 17.48
C PHE A 18 -0.87 8.61 18.71
N VAL A 19 -1.43 9.52 19.50
CA VAL A 19 -2.13 9.17 20.74
C VAL A 19 -3.41 9.98 20.89
N VAL A 20 -4.42 9.33 21.46
CA VAL A 20 -5.64 9.98 21.97
C VAL A 20 -5.67 9.69 23.46
N LEU A 21 -5.61 10.74 24.28
CA LEU A 21 -5.63 10.61 25.74
C LEU A 21 -6.95 11.19 26.26
N ASN A 22 -7.63 10.43 27.10
CA ASN A 22 -8.78 10.91 27.85
C ASN A 22 -8.33 11.30 29.27
N PHE A 23 -8.70 12.49 29.72
CA PHE A 23 -8.33 13.00 31.03
C PHE A 23 -9.57 13.36 31.84
N GLU A 24 -9.68 12.82 33.04
CA GLU A 24 -10.62 13.28 34.05
C GLU A 24 -9.87 14.17 35.05
N ILE A 25 -10.08 15.48 34.98
CA ILE A 25 -9.35 16.48 35.76
C ILE A 25 -10.33 17.51 36.32
N GLU A 26 -10.09 17.99 37.54
CA GLU A 26 -10.84 19.11 38.11
C GLU A 26 -10.71 20.37 37.23
N PRO A 27 -11.83 21.02 36.86
CA PRO A 27 -11.80 22.19 35.98
C PRO A 27 -10.91 23.34 36.47
N ALA A 28 -10.71 23.46 37.79
CA ALA A 28 -9.86 24.50 38.38
C ALA A 28 -8.37 24.33 38.06
N LEU A 29 -7.94 23.14 37.61
CA LEU A 29 -6.55 22.82 37.30
C LEU A 29 -6.23 22.95 35.80
N VAL A 30 -7.22 23.30 34.97
CA VAL A 30 -7.07 23.39 33.51
C VAL A 30 -7.56 24.75 33.02
N ASP A 31 -6.68 25.49 32.35
CA ASP A 31 -7.03 26.72 31.65
C ASP A 31 -7.19 26.44 30.16
N VAL A 32 -8.44 26.46 29.70
CA VAL A 32 -8.82 26.25 28.30
C VAL A 32 -8.78 27.53 27.47
N ASN A 33 -8.57 28.70 28.09
CA ASN A 33 -8.63 30.00 27.43
C ASN A 33 -7.24 30.54 27.03
N VAL A 34 -6.30 29.64 26.73
CA VAL A 34 -4.92 30.00 26.38
C VAL A 34 -4.70 30.25 24.88
N HIS A 35 -5.57 29.74 24.01
CA HIS A 35 -5.48 29.98 22.57
C HIS A 35 -6.86 30.31 21.97
N PRO A 36 -6.99 31.26 21.01
CA PRO A 36 -8.28 31.65 20.43
C PRO A 36 -9.08 30.49 19.81
N SER A 37 -8.38 29.52 19.22
CA SER A 37 -8.99 28.32 18.63
C SER A 37 -9.14 27.15 19.60
N LYS A 38 -8.80 27.32 20.89
CA LYS A 38 -8.83 26.28 21.94
C LYS A 38 -8.10 24.97 21.57
N ARG A 39 -7.13 25.04 20.66
CA ARG A 39 -6.30 23.90 20.23
C ARG A 39 -5.25 23.49 21.26
N GLU A 40 -5.00 24.37 22.22
CA GLU A 40 -4.04 24.19 23.30
C GLU A 40 -4.75 24.51 24.61
N ILE A 41 -4.40 23.77 25.65
CA ILE A 41 -4.88 23.93 27.02
C ILE A 41 -3.66 23.97 27.94
N ARG A 42 -3.71 24.76 29.01
CA ARG A 42 -2.63 24.85 29.99
C ARG A 42 -3.05 24.17 31.27
N PHE A 43 -2.15 23.38 31.85
CA PHE A 43 -2.40 22.72 33.13
C PHE A 43 -1.74 23.50 34.26
N SER A 44 -2.40 23.61 35.41
CA SER A 44 -1.81 24.25 36.59
C SER A 44 -0.68 23.40 37.21
N LYS A 45 -0.68 22.09 36.98
CA LYS A 45 0.29 21.11 37.50
C LYS A 45 0.93 20.29 36.38
N GLU A 46 1.55 20.96 35.39
CA GLU A 46 2.16 20.30 34.22
C GLU A 46 3.20 19.25 34.57
N GLU A 47 4.09 19.52 35.54
CA GLU A 47 5.14 18.57 35.93
C GLU A 47 4.57 17.29 36.58
N ALA A 48 3.50 17.41 37.37
CA ALA A 48 2.84 16.25 37.95
C ALA A 48 2.18 15.39 36.86
N LEU A 49 1.50 16.03 35.90
CA LEU A 49 0.90 15.35 34.75
C LEU A 49 1.96 14.64 33.89
N ARG A 50 3.10 15.30 33.68
CA ARG A 50 4.24 14.73 32.94
C ARG A 50 4.75 13.44 33.58
N GLN A 51 4.96 13.44 34.90
CA GLN A 51 5.44 12.25 35.60
C GLN A 51 4.44 11.09 35.50
N VAL A 52 3.15 11.37 35.69
CA VAL A 52 2.09 10.36 35.52
C VAL A 52 2.13 9.74 34.12
N LEU A 53 2.30 10.54 33.06
CA LEU A 53 2.38 10.02 31.70
C LEU A 53 3.65 9.19 31.46
N LEU A 54 4.78 9.59 32.03
CA LEU A 54 6.05 8.86 31.92
C LEU A 54 6.02 7.51 32.64
N ASP A 55 5.25 7.39 33.72
CA ASP A 55 5.12 6.12 34.46
C ASP A 55 4.04 5.23 33.85
N LEU A 56 2.88 5.79 33.53
CA LEU A 56 1.68 5.03 33.13
C LEU A 56 1.82 4.44 31.73
N ILE A 57 2.34 5.22 30.77
CA ILE A 57 2.42 4.78 29.36
C ILE A 57 3.33 3.55 29.21
N PRO A 58 4.57 3.53 29.71
CA PRO A 58 5.41 2.34 29.64
C PRO A 58 4.82 1.16 30.41
N THR A 59 4.18 1.41 31.56
CA THR A 59 3.54 0.36 32.37
C THR A 59 2.40 -0.31 31.60
N ILE A 60 1.56 0.46 30.91
CA ILE A 60 0.50 -0.09 30.05
C ILE A 60 1.11 -0.81 28.85
N LEU A 61 2.06 -0.19 28.15
CA LEU A 61 2.66 -0.78 26.95
C LEU A 61 3.51 -2.03 27.23
N SER A 62 4.01 -2.19 28.45
CA SER A 62 4.74 -3.39 28.89
C SER A 62 3.83 -4.48 29.47
N GLY A 63 2.67 -4.11 30.02
CA GLY A 63 1.70 -5.02 30.63
C GLY A 63 0.58 -5.51 29.71
N THR A 64 0.43 -4.94 28.52
CA THR A 64 -0.62 -5.30 27.54
C THR A 64 0.04 -5.95 26.32
N PRO A 65 -0.41 -7.13 25.84
CA PRO A 65 -0.15 -7.51 24.47
C PRO A 65 -0.70 -6.37 23.61
N LEU A 66 0.12 -5.78 22.75
CA LEU A 66 -0.17 -4.53 22.03
C LEU A 66 -1.33 -4.62 21.01
N LEU A 67 -2.15 -5.66 21.08
CA LEU A 67 -3.39 -5.90 20.35
C LEU A 67 -4.40 -6.65 21.25
N ALA A 68 -5.02 -5.96 22.21
CA ALA A 68 -6.22 -6.46 22.87
C ALA A 68 -7.14 -5.30 23.29
N ALA A 69 -8.43 -5.47 22.99
CA ALA A 69 -9.46 -4.46 22.85
C ALA A 69 -9.74 -3.56 24.06
N ALA A 70 -10.15 -2.31 23.80
CA ALA A 70 -11.17 -1.67 24.60
C ALA A 70 -12.52 -1.82 23.88
N PRO A 71 -13.55 -2.43 24.48
CA PRO A 71 -14.88 -2.45 23.90
C PRO A 71 -15.43 -1.01 23.87
N LEU A 72 -15.81 -0.54 22.68
CA LEU A 72 -16.66 0.63 22.55
C LEU A 72 -18.01 0.30 23.19
N ASN A 73 -18.18 0.74 24.44
CA ASN A 73 -19.41 0.60 25.19
C ASN A 73 -20.51 1.40 24.47
N LYS A 74 -21.38 0.69 23.73
CA LYS A 74 -22.60 1.24 23.15
C LYS A 74 -23.70 1.26 24.21
N GLU A 75 -23.61 2.17 25.18
CA GLU A 75 -24.77 2.50 26.01
C GLU A 75 -25.17 3.95 25.78
N GLY A 76 -26.27 4.13 25.03
CA GLY A 76 -26.81 5.46 24.78
C GLY A 76 -27.77 5.65 23.61
N LEU A 77 -28.38 4.61 23.03
CA LEU A 77 -29.54 4.80 22.14
C LEU A 77 -30.58 3.71 22.38
N ASN A 78 -31.55 4.08 23.22
CA ASN A 78 -32.71 3.28 23.57
C ASN A 78 -33.74 3.38 22.42
N ARG A 79 -34.06 2.26 21.75
CA ARG A 79 -35.36 2.04 21.07
C ARG A 79 -35.56 0.56 20.72
N ASN A 80 -36.31 -0.10 21.60
CA ASN A 80 -37.24 -1.23 21.44
C ASN A 80 -37.17 -2.14 20.18
N GLU A 81 -37.08 -3.43 20.49
CA GLU A 81 -37.85 -4.56 19.92
C GLU A 81 -37.48 -5.11 18.53
N ARG A 82 -36.69 -6.21 18.48
CA ARG A 82 -37.18 -7.61 18.44
C ARG A 82 -36.04 -8.59 18.16
N SER A 83 -35.99 -9.63 18.99
CA SER A 83 -35.10 -10.79 18.92
C SER A 83 -35.41 -11.69 17.71
N ILE A 84 -34.38 -12.11 16.98
CA ILE A 84 -34.23 -13.49 16.46
C ILE A 84 -32.74 -13.84 16.58
N VAL A 85 -32.48 -14.87 17.38
CA VAL A 85 -31.18 -15.51 17.58
C VAL A 85 -30.99 -16.53 16.47
N ASP A 86 -29.83 -16.52 15.83
CA ASP A 86 -29.12 -17.72 15.38
C ASP A 86 -27.62 -17.41 15.30
N GLU A 87 -26.86 -17.96 16.24
CA GLU A 87 -25.40 -18.05 16.17
C GLU A 87 -24.99 -19.05 15.07
N PRO A 88 -23.89 -18.77 14.35
CA PRO A 88 -22.98 -19.82 13.95
C PRO A 88 -21.66 -19.71 14.74
N GLN A 89 -21.29 -20.88 15.26
CA GLN A 89 -20.14 -21.17 16.11
C GLN A 89 -18.79 -20.86 15.45
N SER A 90 -17.89 -20.32 16.28
CA SER A 90 -16.42 -20.43 16.28
C SER A 90 -15.70 -20.72 14.95
N LEU A 91 -15.02 -19.70 14.43
CA LEU A 91 -13.77 -19.88 13.68
C LEU A 91 -12.66 -19.26 14.51
N LEU A 92 -11.60 -20.03 14.77
CA LEU A 92 -10.41 -19.62 15.50
C LEU A 92 -9.90 -18.28 14.95
N GLU A 93 -9.92 -17.25 15.80
CA GLU A 93 -9.27 -15.98 15.57
C GLU A 93 -7.76 -16.22 15.52
N THR A 94 -7.23 -16.30 14.30
CA THR A 94 -5.80 -16.27 14.08
C THR A 94 -5.38 -14.80 14.19
N GLU A 95 -4.69 -14.46 15.27
CA GLU A 95 -4.11 -13.13 15.51
C GLU A 95 -3.16 -12.77 14.36
N VAL A 96 -3.56 -11.80 13.52
CA VAL A 96 -2.67 -11.21 12.52
C VAL A 96 -2.03 -9.97 13.14
N ALA A 97 -0.75 -10.11 13.52
CA ALA A 97 0.05 -9.05 14.12
C ALA A 97 0.36 -7.94 13.08
N TYR A 98 -0.24 -6.76 13.25
CA TYR A 98 -0.10 -5.59 12.37
C TYR A 98 1.29 -4.89 12.39
N GLY A 99 2.34 -5.52 12.91
CA GLY A 99 3.59 -4.84 13.27
C GLY A 99 4.87 -5.24 12.53
N GLN A 100 4.88 -6.34 11.76
CA GLN A 100 6.13 -6.90 11.22
C GLN A 100 6.13 -7.22 9.73
N TYR A 101 5.04 -6.98 9.01
CA TYR A 101 5.04 -7.24 7.58
C TYR A 101 5.80 -6.14 6.83
N SER A 102 7.05 -6.42 6.49
CA SER A 102 7.66 -5.81 5.32
C SER A 102 6.84 -6.24 4.10
N PHE A 103 6.29 -5.28 3.37
CA PHE A 103 5.61 -5.56 2.09
C PHE A 103 6.48 -6.36 1.11
N ASP A 104 7.80 -6.28 1.27
CA ASP A 104 8.74 -7.05 0.47
C ASP A 104 8.85 -8.52 0.93
N GLU A 105 8.57 -8.83 2.21
CA GLU A 105 8.60 -10.21 2.74
C GLU A 105 7.37 -11.02 2.32
N ILE A 106 6.17 -10.41 2.29
CA ILE A 106 4.94 -11.10 1.81
C ILE A 106 5.04 -11.43 0.31
N ALA A 107 5.63 -10.53 -0.48
CA ALA A 107 5.84 -10.71 -1.91
C ALA A 107 6.95 -11.74 -2.24
N GLN A 108 7.84 -12.06 -1.30
CA GLN A 108 9.01 -12.93 -1.49
C GLN A 108 8.81 -14.39 -1.04
N SER A 109 7.58 -14.81 -0.71
CA SER A 109 7.29 -16.18 -0.27
C SER A 109 7.54 -17.27 -1.34
N GLN A 110 7.93 -16.90 -2.56
CA GLN A 110 8.52 -17.81 -3.53
C GLN A 110 10.01 -17.52 -3.71
N ASN A 111 10.84 -18.31 -3.03
CA ASN A 111 12.29 -18.31 -3.15
C ASN A 111 12.72 -18.94 -4.50
N ILE A 112 12.22 -18.40 -5.62
CA ILE A 112 12.59 -18.82 -6.97
C ILE A 112 13.96 -18.19 -7.23
N LYS A 113 15.02 -19.00 -7.12
CA LYS A 113 16.30 -18.60 -7.69
C LYS A 113 16.09 -18.37 -9.18
N PRO A 114 16.45 -17.18 -9.72
CA PRO A 114 16.36 -16.98 -11.15
C PRO A 114 17.26 -18.00 -11.84
N SER A 115 16.72 -18.70 -12.84
CA SER A 115 17.48 -19.67 -13.65
C SER A 115 18.50 -18.99 -14.56
N LEU A 116 18.40 -17.67 -14.70
CA LEU A 116 19.26 -16.81 -15.51
C LEU A 116 20.02 -15.86 -14.58
N VAL A 117 21.30 -15.64 -14.88
CA VAL A 117 22.14 -14.68 -14.16
C VAL A 117 22.64 -13.64 -15.14
N PHE A 118 22.25 -12.39 -14.93
CA PHE A 118 22.75 -11.25 -15.69
C PHE A 118 23.58 -10.34 -14.77
N GLN A 119 24.73 -9.90 -15.26
CA GLN A 119 25.61 -8.98 -14.54
C GLN A 119 25.49 -7.57 -15.13
N ALA A 120 25.06 -6.60 -14.32
CA ALA A 120 24.97 -5.21 -14.73
C ALA A 120 26.37 -4.61 -15.00
N ILE A 121 26.54 -3.99 -16.17
CA ILE A 121 27.76 -3.29 -16.57
C ILE A 121 27.60 -1.79 -16.40
N GLY A 122 26.47 -1.25 -16.84
CA GLY A 122 26.25 0.19 -16.85
C GLY A 122 24.89 0.58 -17.40
N GLN A 123 24.67 1.89 -17.54
CA GLN A 123 23.43 2.46 -17.99
C GLN A 123 23.64 3.35 -19.21
N MET A 124 22.71 3.29 -20.16
CA MET A 124 22.70 4.10 -21.37
C MET A 124 21.49 5.05 -21.36
N HIS A 125 21.75 6.34 -21.61
CA HIS A 125 20.76 7.43 -21.65
C HIS A 125 19.88 7.62 -20.40
N GLY A 126 20.20 6.95 -19.28
CA GLY A 126 19.33 6.96 -18.11
C GLY A 126 18.04 6.16 -18.31
N THR A 127 18.01 5.25 -19.28
CA THR A 127 16.81 4.50 -19.70
C THR A 127 17.08 3.00 -19.86
N TYR A 128 18.25 2.63 -20.36
CA TYR A 128 18.57 1.22 -20.62
C TYR A 128 19.71 0.77 -19.72
N ILE A 129 19.56 -0.40 -19.13
CA ILE A 129 20.63 -1.07 -18.39
C ILE A 129 21.31 -2.04 -19.37
N VAL A 130 22.64 -1.95 -19.43
CA VAL A 130 23.50 -2.86 -20.17
C VAL A 130 24.02 -3.91 -19.21
N ALA A 131 23.83 -5.17 -19.56
CA ALA A 131 24.26 -6.32 -18.79
C ALA A 131 24.89 -7.40 -19.69
N VAL A 132 25.57 -8.36 -19.07
CA VAL A 132 26.04 -9.58 -19.74
C VAL A 132 25.39 -10.80 -19.11
N ASP A 133 25.12 -11.80 -19.92
CA ASP A 133 24.72 -13.12 -19.43
C ASP A 133 25.93 -13.97 -19.02
N GLU A 134 25.66 -15.10 -18.37
CA GLU A 134 26.67 -16.07 -17.92
C GLU A 134 27.52 -16.70 -19.05
N HIS A 135 27.06 -16.61 -20.30
CA HIS A 135 27.74 -17.14 -21.49
C HIS A 135 28.50 -16.06 -22.27
N GLY A 136 28.53 -14.82 -21.76
CA GLY A 136 29.19 -13.68 -22.41
C GLY A 136 28.38 -13.05 -23.54
N GLY A 137 27.07 -13.30 -23.59
CA GLY A 137 26.12 -12.59 -24.44
C GLY A 137 25.80 -11.19 -23.90
N PHE A 138 25.34 -10.31 -24.79
CA PHE A 138 24.98 -8.93 -24.47
C PHE A 138 23.49 -8.81 -24.18
N VAL A 139 23.13 -8.16 -23.09
CA VAL A 139 21.75 -7.98 -22.66
C VAL A 139 21.46 -6.50 -22.47
N LEU A 140 20.33 -6.05 -23.03
CA LEU A 140 19.78 -4.72 -22.86
C LEU A 140 18.44 -4.83 -22.13
N VAL A 141 18.32 -4.14 -21.00
CA VAL A 141 17.09 -4.11 -20.20
C VAL A 141 16.52 -2.69 -20.22
N ASP A 142 15.26 -2.56 -20.60
CA ASP A 142 14.52 -1.30 -20.45
C ASP A 142 14.15 -1.13 -18.98
N GLN A 143 14.77 -0.15 -18.30
CA GLN A 143 14.61 0.02 -16.86
C GLN A 143 13.15 0.32 -16.49
N HIS A 144 12.43 1.07 -17.34
CA HIS A 144 11.08 1.51 -17.06
C HIS A 144 10.12 0.34 -17.22
N ALA A 145 10.21 -0.37 -18.35
CA ALA A 145 9.40 -1.55 -18.61
C ALA A 145 9.67 -2.67 -17.60
N ALA A 146 10.93 -2.85 -17.18
CA ALA A 146 11.29 -3.81 -16.14
C ALA A 146 10.64 -3.45 -14.81
N ALA A 147 10.72 -2.19 -14.41
CA ALA A 147 10.17 -1.71 -13.15
C ALA A 147 8.62 -1.72 -13.15
N GLU A 148 7.97 -1.55 -14.31
CA GLU A 148 6.55 -1.79 -14.51
C GLU A 148 6.17 -3.27 -14.29
N ARG A 149 6.93 -4.20 -14.88
CA ARG A 149 6.71 -5.64 -14.75
C ARG A 149 6.82 -6.10 -13.30
N ILE A 150 7.88 -5.69 -12.60
CA ILE A 150 8.11 -6.02 -11.19
C ILE A 150 6.94 -5.55 -10.32
N ASN A 151 6.52 -4.29 -10.49
CA ASN A 151 5.41 -3.74 -9.72
C ASN A 151 4.10 -4.42 -10.06
N TYR A 152 3.80 -4.63 -11.34
CA TYR A 152 2.57 -5.27 -11.77
C TYR A 152 2.40 -6.66 -11.14
N GLU A 153 3.43 -7.49 -11.16
CA GLU A 153 3.35 -8.83 -10.57
C GLU A 153 3.29 -8.79 -9.04
N LYS A 154 4.05 -7.88 -8.40
CA LYS A 154 3.96 -7.64 -6.95
C LYS A 154 2.52 -7.32 -6.54
N PHE A 155 1.90 -6.33 -7.19
CA PHE A 155 0.55 -5.90 -6.83
C PHE A 155 -0.52 -6.90 -7.26
N LYS A 156 -0.34 -7.61 -8.37
CA LYS A 156 -1.25 -8.70 -8.78
C LYS A 156 -1.25 -9.83 -7.76
N HIS A 157 -0.08 -10.21 -7.25
CA HIS A 157 0.04 -11.18 -6.17
C HIS A 157 -0.65 -10.68 -4.89
N LEU A 158 -0.35 -9.45 -4.46
CA LEU A 158 -1.00 -8.84 -3.27
C LEU A 158 -2.53 -8.72 -3.44
N ALA A 159 -3.02 -8.46 -4.65
CA ALA A 159 -4.46 -8.39 -4.92
C ALA A 159 -5.11 -9.78 -4.94
N SER A 160 -4.37 -10.84 -5.29
CA SER A 160 -4.88 -12.21 -5.21
C SER A 160 -5.07 -12.68 -3.76
N ILE A 161 -4.24 -12.17 -2.85
CA ILE A 161 -4.34 -12.40 -1.41
C ILE A 161 -5.27 -11.33 -0.83
N ASN A 162 -6.58 -11.54 -0.96
CA ASN A 162 -7.63 -10.57 -0.59
C ASN A 162 -7.76 -10.33 0.94
N GLU A 163 -6.71 -10.56 1.71
CA GLU A 163 -6.74 -10.65 3.18
C GLU A 163 -6.49 -9.33 3.90
N TYR A 164 -6.13 -8.26 3.17
CA TYR A 164 -5.71 -7.01 3.81
C TYR A 164 -6.50 -5.81 3.24
N ILE A 165 -7.78 -5.75 3.59
CA ILE A 165 -8.63 -4.58 3.38
C ILE A 165 -8.58 -3.72 4.64
N ILE A 166 -8.40 -2.41 4.48
CA ILE A 166 -8.31 -1.45 5.58
C ILE A 166 -9.26 -0.28 5.35
N SER A 167 -9.61 0.40 6.44
CA SER A 167 -10.24 1.71 6.35
C SER A 167 -9.17 2.80 6.16
N PRO A 168 -9.37 3.79 5.26
CA PRO A 168 -8.48 4.93 5.13
C PRO A 168 -8.33 5.67 6.47
N ILE A 169 -7.09 5.99 6.85
CA ILE A 169 -6.80 6.70 8.12
C ILE A 169 -7.44 8.10 8.10
N VAL A 170 -7.42 8.74 6.93
CA VAL A 170 -8.11 10.00 6.67
C VAL A 170 -9.32 9.68 5.80
N PRO A 171 -10.54 10.12 6.17
CA PRO A 171 -11.71 9.92 5.34
C PRO A 171 -11.48 10.44 3.91
N LEU A 172 -11.54 9.53 2.94
CA LEU A 172 -11.44 9.87 1.53
C LEU A 172 -12.86 10.04 0.98
N ILE A 173 -13.18 11.27 0.56
CA ILE A 173 -14.47 11.62 -0.05
C ILE A 173 -14.24 11.84 -1.55
N ILE A 174 -15.04 11.16 -2.37
CA ILE A 174 -15.07 11.27 -3.82
C ILE A 174 -16.32 12.05 -4.21
N ASP A 175 -16.10 13.24 -4.77
CA ASP A 175 -17.16 14.09 -5.33
C ASP A 175 -17.42 13.67 -6.78
N MET A 176 -18.69 13.52 -7.13
CA MET A 176 -19.13 13.01 -8.42
C MET A 176 -19.86 14.10 -9.21
N LYS A 177 -19.74 14.07 -10.53
CA LYS A 177 -20.64 14.89 -11.37
C LYS A 177 -22.06 14.28 -11.31
N PRO A 178 -23.12 15.09 -11.42
CA PRO A 178 -24.49 14.57 -11.44
C PRO A 178 -24.74 13.49 -12.52
N SER A 179 -24.05 13.61 -13.66
CA SER A 179 -24.10 12.61 -14.74
C SER A 179 -23.45 11.28 -14.37
N GLU A 180 -22.36 11.30 -13.60
CA GLU A 180 -21.65 10.11 -13.14
C GLU A 180 -22.41 9.45 -11.98
N ASP A 181 -22.97 10.25 -11.07
CA ASP A 181 -23.78 9.77 -9.95
C ASP A 181 -25.05 9.04 -10.43
N ALA A 182 -25.66 9.51 -11.53
CA ALA A 182 -26.79 8.84 -12.17
C ALA A 182 -26.46 7.43 -12.70
N LEU A 183 -25.18 7.12 -12.94
CA LEU A 183 -24.72 5.80 -13.36
C LEU A 183 -24.43 4.86 -12.18
N VAL A 184 -24.37 5.37 -10.95
CA VAL A 184 -24.10 4.57 -9.76
C VAL A 184 -25.33 3.71 -9.44
N THR A 185 -25.18 2.40 -9.61
CA THR A 185 -26.21 1.41 -9.24
C THR A 185 -25.68 0.47 -8.14
N PRO A 186 -26.56 -0.18 -7.36
CA PRO A 186 -26.13 -1.18 -6.38
C PRO A 186 -25.30 -2.32 -6.98
N GLU A 187 -25.58 -2.69 -8.23
CA GLU A 187 -24.81 -3.69 -8.98
C GLU A 187 -23.38 -3.21 -9.24
N ARG A 188 -23.20 -1.96 -9.70
CA ARG A 188 -21.87 -1.38 -9.93
C ARG A 188 -21.09 -1.22 -8.63
N LEU A 189 -21.76 -0.82 -7.54
CA LEU A 189 -21.13 -0.77 -6.21
C LEU A 189 -20.70 -2.17 -5.72
N ALA A 190 -21.47 -3.21 -6.03
CA ALA A 190 -21.10 -4.58 -5.70
C ALA A 190 -19.86 -5.05 -6.50
N VAL A 191 -19.76 -4.68 -7.78
CA VAL A 191 -18.57 -4.95 -8.60
C VAL A 191 -17.34 -4.22 -8.04
N LEU A 192 -17.50 -2.94 -7.68
CA LEU A 192 -16.42 -2.16 -7.07
C LEU A 192 -15.95 -2.79 -5.75
N LYS A 193 -16.88 -3.29 -4.93
CA LYS A 193 -16.56 -4.03 -3.70
C LYS A 193 -15.73 -5.29 -3.99
N GLN A 194 -16.03 -6.02 -5.06
CA GLN A 194 -15.25 -7.20 -5.47
C GLN A 194 -13.82 -6.84 -5.91
N THR A 195 -13.57 -5.59 -6.33
CA THR A 195 -12.20 -5.10 -6.58
C THR A 195 -11.43 -4.77 -5.30
N GLY A 196 -12.10 -4.76 -4.14
CA GLY A 196 -11.54 -4.43 -2.83
C GLY A 196 -11.84 -3.00 -2.35
N VAL A 197 -12.70 -2.26 -3.06
CA VAL A 197 -13.06 -0.87 -2.73
C VAL A 197 -14.52 -0.76 -2.32
N LEU A 198 -14.80 -0.29 -1.11
CA LEU A 198 -16.16 -0.04 -0.63
C LEU A 198 -16.45 1.46 -0.58
N LEU A 199 -17.50 1.87 -1.27
CA LEU A 199 -18.04 3.23 -1.22
C LEU A 199 -19.37 3.25 -0.48
N GLU A 200 -19.57 4.27 0.36
CA GLU A 200 -20.84 4.59 1.00
C GLU A 200 -21.31 5.99 0.57
N PRO A 201 -22.61 6.20 0.34
CA PRO A 201 -23.15 7.53 0.10
C PRO A 201 -22.82 8.49 1.24
N PHE A 202 -22.37 9.70 0.91
CA PHE A 202 -22.02 10.75 1.85
C PHE A 202 -22.47 12.11 1.33
N GLY A 203 -23.74 12.48 1.57
CA GLY A 203 -24.29 13.73 1.04
C GLY A 203 -24.78 13.60 -0.40
N ILE A 204 -24.79 14.71 -1.13
CA ILE A 204 -25.33 14.79 -2.50
C ILE A 204 -24.19 14.63 -3.50
N HIS A 205 -24.30 13.67 -4.42
CA HIS A 205 -23.28 13.37 -5.44
C HIS A 205 -21.88 13.16 -4.84
N SER A 206 -21.81 12.48 -3.69
CA SER A 206 -20.59 12.35 -2.92
C SER A 206 -20.56 11.01 -2.22
N TYR A 207 -19.41 10.35 -2.24
CA TYR A 207 -19.22 9.01 -1.66
C TYR A 207 -17.99 9.00 -0.77
N LYS A 208 -18.12 8.36 0.39
CA LYS A 208 -17.03 8.12 1.34
C LYS A 208 -16.44 6.74 1.06
N VAL A 209 -15.13 6.68 0.94
CA VAL A 209 -14.37 5.43 0.85
C VAL A 209 -14.25 4.81 2.24
N VAL A 210 -14.83 3.64 2.43
CA VAL A 210 -14.85 2.91 3.71
C VAL A 210 -13.73 1.90 3.78
N GLU A 211 -13.49 1.20 2.68
CA GLU A 211 -12.55 0.09 2.58
C GLU A 211 -11.73 0.23 1.30
N ILE A 212 -10.42 0.00 1.42
CA ILE A 212 -9.48 -0.14 0.29
C ILE A 212 -8.46 -1.25 0.60
N PRO A 213 -7.82 -1.84 -0.43
CA PRO A 213 -6.72 -2.76 -0.19
C PRO A 213 -5.53 -2.04 0.46
N ILE A 214 -4.84 -2.70 1.41
CA ILE A 214 -3.71 -2.11 2.14
C ILE A 214 -2.58 -1.66 1.21
N TRP A 215 -2.37 -2.40 0.12
CA TRP A 215 -1.37 -2.11 -0.89
C TRP A 215 -1.72 -0.88 -1.73
N ALA A 216 -2.96 -0.38 -1.68
CA ALA A 216 -3.34 0.87 -2.34
C ALA A 216 -2.62 2.09 -1.75
N LYS A 217 -2.12 2.01 -0.51
CA LYS A 217 -1.26 3.03 0.12
C LYS A 217 0.06 3.26 -0.62
N GLU A 218 0.49 2.27 -1.39
CA GLU A 218 1.66 2.38 -2.27
C GLU A 218 1.34 3.22 -3.53
N PHE A 219 0.09 3.67 -3.70
CA PHE A 219 -0.35 4.56 -4.75
C PHE A 219 -0.99 5.83 -4.16
N ASP A 220 -1.35 6.77 -5.04
CA ASP A 220 -2.30 7.81 -4.68
C ASP A 220 -3.69 7.16 -4.56
N GLU A 221 -4.13 6.93 -3.31
CA GLU A 221 -5.39 6.25 -2.96
C GLU A 221 -6.59 6.87 -3.67
N ARG A 222 -6.66 8.22 -3.73
CA ARG A 222 -7.73 8.95 -4.42
C ARG A 222 -7.73 8.61 -5.90
N GLN A 223 -6.60 8.78 -6.58
CA GLN A 223 -6.51 8.49 -8.01
C GLN A 223 -6.74 7.01 -8.34
N TYR A 224 -6.45 6.10 -7.41
CA TYR A 224 -6.72 4.68 -7.57
C TYR A 224 -8.23 4.40 -7.53
N VAL A 225 -8.91 4.89 -6.49
CA VAL A 225 -10.36 4.75 -6.33
C VAL A 225 -11.12 5.43 -7.47
N GLU A 226 -10.74 6.65 -7.85
CA GLU A 226 -11.38 7.39 -8.96
C GLU A 226 -11.25 6.65 -10.29
N GLN A 227 -10.10 6.04 -10.57
CA GLN A 227 -9.93 5.24 -11.80
C GLN A 227 -10.80 3.99 -11.80
N LEU A 228 -10.80 3.23 -10.70
CA LEU A 228 -11.65 2.05 -10.58
C LEU A 228 -13.13 2.40 -10.71
N LEU A 229 -13.53 3.52 -10.10
CA LEU A 229 -14.89 4.01 -10.22
C LEU A 229 -15.23 4.36 -11.68
N ASP A 230 -14.34 5.07 -12.39
CA ASP A 230 -14.53 5.40 -13.80
C ASP A 230 -14.66 4.13 -14.67
N ASP A 231 -13.78 3.15 -14.48
CA ASP A 231 -13.80 1.88 -15.20
C ASP A 231 -15.10 1.11 -14.93
N VAL A 232 -15.54 1.04 -13.67
CA VAL A 232 -16.78 0.38 -13.27
C VAL A 232 -18.02 1.12 -13.79
N LEU A 233 -17.99 2.44 -13.94
CA LEU A 233 -19.14 3.23 -14.42
C LEU A 233 -19.29 3.19 -15.96
N HIS A 234 -18.20 3.09 -16.70
CA HIS A 234 -18.21 3.21 -18.16
C HIS A 234 -18.04 1.88 -18.93
N GLN A 235 -17.62 0.80 -18.27
CA GLN A 235 -17.57 -0.52 -18.91
C GLN A 235 -18.92 -1.26 -18.80
N ASP A 236 -19.35 -1.87 -19.91
CA ASP A 236 -20.58 -2.69 -19.97
C ASP A 236 -20.37 -4.12 -19.45
N LYS A 237 -19.11 -4.58 -19.39
CA LYS A 237 -18.74 -5.92 -18.90
C LYS A 237 -18.06 -5.80 -17.55
N PHE A 238 -18.67 -6.41 -16.55
CA PHE A 238 -18.21 -6.43 -15.17
C PHE A 238 -17.37 -7.68 -14.92
N ASP A 239 -16.09 -7.67 -15.29
CA ASP A 239 -15.13 -8.61 -14.73
C ASP A 239 -14.28 -7.86 -13.68
N PRO A 240 -14.62 -7.96 -12.38
CA PRO A 240 -13.92 -7.24 -11.32
C PRO A 240 -12.43 -7.59 -11.27
N LEU A 241 -12.05 -8.83 -11.60
CA LEU A 241 -10.65 -9.23 -11.62
C LEU A 241 -9.90 -8.52 -12.75
N LYS A 242 -10.53 -8.43 -13.93
CA LYS A 242 -9.95 -7.72 -15.08
C LYS A 242 -9.81 -6.23 -14.83
N ILE A 243 -10.86 -5.59 -14.30
CA ILE A 243 -10.86 -4.15 -13.96
C ILE A 243 -9.73 -3.86 -12.95
N ARG A 244 -9.61 -4.71 -11.92
CA ARG A 244 -8.54 -4.58 -10.92
C ARG A 244 -7.15 -4.76 -11.53
N ASP A 245 -6.96 -5.76 -12.38
CA ASP A 245 -5.68 -6.02 -13.05
C ASP A 245 -5.29 -4.87 -13.98
N GLU A 246 -6.25 -4.25 -14.70
CA GLU A 246 -6.04 -3.07 -15.54
C GLU A 246 -5.64 -1.85 -14.71
N ALA A 247 -6.33 -1.60 -13.59
CA ALA A 247 -5.98 -0.52 -12.67
C ALA A 247 -4.56 -0.69 -12.09
N ILE A 248 -4.20 -1.92 -11.70
CA ILE A 248 -2.85 -2.25 -11.21
C ILE A 248 -1.79 -2.01 -12.31
N ALA A 249 -2.05 -2.44 -13.54
CA ALA A 249 -1.14 -2.24 -14.68
C ALA A 249 -0.88 -0.74 -14.92
N MET A 250 -1.93 0.07 -14.96
CA MET A 250 -1.81 1.51 -15.19
C MET A 250 -1.02 2.20 -14.06
N LYS A 251 -1.29 1.86 -12.79
CA LYS A 251 -0.62 2.53 -11.66
C LYS A 251 0.83 2.07 -11.47
N SER A 252 1.16 0.84 -11.85
CA SER A 252 2.53 0.33 -11.85
C SER A 252 3.48 1.17 -12.72
N CYS A 253 2.96 1.87 -13.74
CA CYS A 253 3.69 2.79 -14.60
C CYS A 253 4.11 4.09 -13.91
N LYS A 254 3.26 4.62 -13.01
CA LYS A 254 3.45 5.98 -12.47
C LYS A 254 4.53 6.09 -11.39
N ARG A 255 4.93 4.97 -10.77
CA ARG A 255 5.76 5.01 -9.56
C ARG A 255 7.21 4.58 -9.72
N SER A 256 7.59 3.93 -10.82
CA SER A 256 8.80 3.10 -10.71
C SER A 256 10.12 3.81 -10.98
N LEU A 257 10.24 4.68 -11.98
CA LEU A 257 11.47 5.43 -12.25
C LEU A 257 11.12 6.73 -12.94
N LYS A 258 11.61 7.87 -12.43
CA LYS A 258 11.52 9.12 -13.21
C LYS A 258 12.24 8.87 -14.53
N ALA A 259 11.62 9.22 -15.66
CA ALA A 259 12.28 9.14 -16.96
C ALA A 259 13.66 9.81 -16.86
N ASN A 260 14.71 9.10 -17.28
CA ASN A 260 16.12 9.51 -17.21
C ASN A 260 16.78 9.48 -15.83
N GLN A 261 16.24 8.73 -14.85
CA GLN A 261 16.94 8.53 -13.58
C GLN A 261 18.21 7.70 -13.76
N ARG A 262 19.34 8.22 -13.27
CA ARG A 262 20.60 7.47 -13.23
C ARG A 262 20.60 6.48 -12.07
N LEU A 263 20.95 5.24 -12.35
CA LEU A 263 21.05 4.16 -11.36
C LEU A 263 22.52 3.81 -11.10
N SER A 264 22.86 3.51 -9.85
CA SER A 264 24.13 2.88 -9.50
C SER A 264 24.16 1.43 -9.99
N ILE A 265 25.36 0.85 -10.12
CA ILE A 265 25.53 -0.55 -10.55
C ILE A 265 24.78 -1.50 -9.60
N GLY A 266 24.80 -1.24 -8.30
CA GLY A 266 24.05 -2.03 -7.32
C GLY A 266 22.53 -1.94 -7.51
N GLU A 267 22.00 -0.75 -7.77
CA GLU A 267 20.56 -0.57 -8.07
C GLU A 267 20.15 -1.24 -9.39
N MET A 268 21.01 -1.16 -10.41
CA MET A 268 20.81 -1.85 -11.68
C MET A 268 20.76 -3.36 -11.49
N GLN A 269 21.71 -3.91 -10.72
CA GLN A 269 21.74 -5.35 -10.42
C GLN A 269 20.49 -5.76 -9.63
N ALA A 270 20.10 -5.01 -8.60
CA ALA A 270 18.91 -5.31 -7.82
C ALA A 270 17.62 -5.26 -8.66
N LEU A 271 17.53 -4.35 -9.63
CA LEU A 271 16.40 -4.29 -10.55
C LEU A 271 16.37 -5.50 -11.49
N ILE A 272 17.51 -5.90 -12.04
CA ILE A 272 17.65 -7.11 -12.86
C ILE A 272 17.26 -8.35 -12.06
N ASP A 273 17.80 -8.51 -10.85
CA ASP A 273 17.54 -9.67 -10.00
C ASP A 273 16.04 -9.79 -9.70
N LYS A 274 15.40 -8.68 -9.32
CA LYS A 274 13.94 -8.62 -9.12
C LYS A 274 13.17 -8.94 -10.40
N LEU A 275 13.59 -8.40 -11.54
CA LEU A 275 12.92 -8.68 -12.82
C LEU A 275 12.97 -10.17 -13.14
N LEU A 276 14.10 -10.84 -12.92
CA LEU A 276 14.26 -12.26 -13.22
C LEU A 276 13.50 -13.20 -12.27
N THR A 277 13.03 -12.70 -11.12
CA THR A 277 12.09 -13.43 -10.26
C THR A 277 10.63 -13.35 -10.72
N CYS A 278 10.32 -12.47 -11.68
CA CYS A 278 8.97 -12.35 -12.24
C CYS A 278 8.63 -13.56 -13.10
N GLN A 279 7.34 -13.91 -13.18
CA GLN A 279 6.81 -14.96 -14.05
C GLN A 279 7.01 -14.63 -15.53
N HIS A 280 6.88 -13.35 -15.91
CA HIS A 280 7.01 -12.90 -17.30
C HIS A 280 8.10 -11.82 -17.45
N PRO A 281 9.38 -12.17 -17.29
CA PRO A 281 10.47 -11.19 -17.18
C PRO A 281 10.81 -10.51 -18.52
N TYR A 282 10.35 -11.03 -19.66
CA TYR A 282 10.68 -10.56 -21.02
C TYR A 282 9.68 -9.56 -21.62
N THR A 283 8.52 -9.38 -21.01
CA THR A 283 7.44 -8.55 -21.56
C THR A 283 6.80 -7.71 -20.46
N CYS A 284 6.58 -6.41 -20.69
CA CYS A 284 5.88 -5.55 -19.74
C CYS A 284 4.36 -5.83 -19.74
N PRO A 285 3.59 -5.29 -18.79
CA PRO A 285 2.13 -5.48 -18.73
C PRO A 285 1.40 -5.03 -20.01
N HIS A 286 1.98 -4.10 -20.77
CA HIS A 286 1.45 -3.55 -22.02
C HIS A 286 1.96 -4.25 -23.29
N GLY A 287 2.73 -5.33 -23.16
CA GLY A 287 3.22 -6.12 -24.29
C GLY A 287 4.56 -5.67 -24.90
N ARG A 288 5.24 -4.66 -24.33
CA ARG A 288 6.57 -4.23 -24.81
C ARG A 288 7.67 -5.15 -24.28
N PRO A 289 8.74 -5.41 -25.04
CA PRO A 289 9.89 -6.15 -24.53
C PRO A 289 10.56 -5.41 -23.38
N THR A 290 10.88 -6.12 -22.30
CA THR A 290 11.66 -5.61 -21.16
C THR A 290 13.14 -5.96 -21.30
N ILE A 291 13.44 -7.11 -21.89
CA ILE A 291 14.80 -7.65 -22.06
C ILE A 291 15.01 -7.98 -23.54
N VAL A 292 16.09 -7.47 -24.10
CA VAL A 292 16.59 -7.84 -25.42
C VAL A 292 17.98 -8.42 -25.24
N SER A 293 18.24 -9.60 -25.79
CA SER A 293 19.53 -10.29 -25.65
C SER A 293 20.10 -10.69 -27.00
N PHE A 294 21.43 -10.70 -27.09
CA PHE A 294 22.20 -11.13 -28.25
C PHE A 294 23.24 -12.13 -27.77
N SER A 295 23.24 -13.33 -28.33
CA SER A 295 24.29 -14.30 -28.02
C SER A 295 25.65 -13.81 -28.50
N LYS A 296 26.72 -14.39 -27.96
CA LYS A 296 28.07 -14.15 -28.47
C LYS A 296 28.17 -14.38 -29.99
N TYR A 297 27.51 -15.42 -30.49
CA TYR A 297 27.45 -15.71 -31.92
C TYR A 297 26.72 -14.62 -32.71
N ASP A 298 25.60 -14.10 -32.19
CA ASP A 298 24.86 -13.01 -32.84
C ASP A 298 25.73 -11.76 -32.96
N LEU A 299 26.46 -11.42 -31.89
CA LEU A 299 27.41 -10.31 -31.90
C LEU A 299 28.53 -10.53 -32.93
N GLU A 300 29.17 -11.70 -32.91
CA GLU A 300 30.22 -12.05 -33.90
C GLU A 300 29.70 -11.96 -35.33
N LYS A 301 28.46 -12.42 -35.57
CA LYS A 301 27.80 -12.35 -36.88
C LYS A 301 27.55 -10.90 -37.32
N MET A 302 27.11 -10.03 -36.41
CA MET A 302 26.90 -8.60 -36.70
C MET A 302 28.19 -7.90 -37.15
N PHE A 303 29.34 -8.31 -36.60
CA PHE A 303 30.66 -7.83 -37.00
C PHE A 303 31.31 -8.63 -38.14
N LYS A 304 30.59 -9.59 -38.75
CA LYS A 304 31.10 -10.47 -39.83
C LYS A 304 32.35 -11.26 -39.42
N ARG A 305 32.42 -11.70 -38.16
CA ARG A 305 33.54 -12.48 -37.59
C ARG A 305 33.32 -13.98 -37.53
N THR A 306 32.19 -14.48 -38.03
CA THR A 306 31.80 -15.91 -38.02
C THR A 306 32.48 -16.75 -39.10
N GLY A 307 33.65 -16.32 -39.58
CA GLY A 307 34.45 -17.01 -40.59
C GLY A 307 35.86 -17.27 -40.06
N PHE A 308 35.98 -18.31 -39.24
CA PHE A 308 37.24 -19.02 -38.98
C PHE A 308 36.98 -20.51 -39.18
#